data_AF-W1YMN1-F1
#
_entry.id   AF-W1YMN1-F1
#
_cell.length_a   1.000
_cell.length_b   1.000
_cell.length_c   1.000
_cell.angle_alpha   90.00
_cell.angle_beta   90.00
_cell.angle_gamma   90.00
#
_symmetry.space_group_name_H-M   'P 1'
#
loop_
_entity.id
_entity.type
_entity.pdbx_description
1 polymer ?
#
loop_
_entity_poly.entity_id
_entity_poly.type
_entity_poly.pdbx_seq_one_letter_code
_entity_poly.pdbx_strand_id
1 'polypeptide(L)' 'MPDPWQEPLAAGAVILRRFAFNAAEQLIRDINDVASHSPFRQMVTPGGYTMSVAMTNCGHLGWTSHRQGYLYSPIDP' A
#
# COMPACT_ATOMS: atom_id res chain seq x y z
N MET A 1 -3.38 -9.19 25.41
CA MET A 1 -4.06 -8.29 24.44
C MET A 1 -5.40 -8.93 24.10
N PRO A 2 -6.46 -8.15 23.81
CA PRO A 2 -7.74 -8.75 23.40
C PRO A 2 -7.59 -9.48 22.07
N ASP A 3 -8.35 -10.57 21.91
CA ASP A 3 -8.42 -11.33 20.66
C ASP A 3 -8.99 -10.46 19.52
N PRO A 4 -8.66 -10.77 18.25
CA PRO A 4 -9.24 -10.07 17.11
C PRO A 4 -10.78 -10.12 17.11
N TRP A 5 -11.43 -9.03 16.70
CA TRP A 5 -12.89 -8.98 16.60
C TRP A 5 -13.34 -8.22 15.35
N GLN A 6 -14.61 -8.39 15.00
CA GLN A 6 -15.18 -7.86 13.76
C GLN A 6 -16.28 -6.84 14.04
N GLU A 7 -16.37 -5.83 13.18
CA GLU A 7 -17.38 -4.77 13.24
C GLU A 7 -17.89 -4.45 11.81
N PRO A 8 -19.20 -4.49 11.54
CA PRO A 8 -19.74 -4.09 10.24
C PRO A 8 -19.43 -2.62 9.95
N LEU A 9 -18.96 -2.32 8.73
CA LEU A 9 -18.76 -0.94 8.28
C LEU A 9 -19.89 -0.48 7.35
N ALA A 10 -20.22 -1.31 6.37
CA ALA A 10 -21.28 -1.08 5.38
C ALA A 10 -21.68 -2.42 4.74
N ALA A 11 -22.69 -2.41 3.86
CA ALA A 11 -23.03 -3.60 3.07
C ALA A 11 -21.80 -4.07 2.26
N GLY A 12 -21.31 -5.28 2.53
CA GLY A 12 -20.12 -5.84 1.89
C GLY A 12 -18.78 -5.39 2.48
N ALA A 13 -18.74 -4.63 3.59
CA ALA A 13 -17.51 -4.15 4.21
C ALA A 13 -17.49 -4.38 5.74
N VAL A 14 -16.34 -4.85 6.26
CA VAL A 14 -16.14 -5.19 7.67
C VAL A 14 -14.78 -4.69 8.15
N ILE A 15 -14.71 -4.17 9.38
CA ILE A 15 -13.46 -3.88 10.08
C ILE A 15 -13.06 -5.11 10.88
N LEU A 16 -11.91 -5.69 10.57
CA LEU A 16 -11.30 -6.80 11.34
C LEU A 16 -10.25 -6.22 12.30
N ARG A 17 -10.68 -5.83 13.49
CA ARG A 17 -9.82 -5.14 14.46
C ARG A 17 -8.77 -6.10 15.00
N ARG A 18 -7.51 -5.65 15.00
CA ARG A 18 -6.31 -6.40 15.43
C ARG A 18 -6.02 -7.67 14.64
N PHE A 19 -6.68 -7.90 13.50
CA PHE A 19 -6.53 -9.12 12.71
C PHE A 19 -5.07 -9.43 12.33
N ALA A 20 -4.34 -8.42 11.84
CA ALA A 20 -2.94 -8.58 11.44
C ALA A 20 -1.93 -8.36 12.58
N PHE A 21 -2.37 -8.23 13.84
CA PHE A 21 -1.49 -7.81 14.94
C PHE A 21 -0.32 -8.77 15.15
N ASN A 22 -0.57 -10.07 15.18
CA ASN A 22 0.49 -11.08 15.35
C ASN A 22 1.43 -11.18 14.14
N ALA A 23 0.97 -10.78 12.95
CA ALA A 23 1.78 -10.77 11.72
C ALA A 23 2.53 -9.44 11.52
N ALA A 24 2.24 -8.41 12.31
CA ALA A 24 2.70 -7.05 12.06
C ALA A 24 4.23 -6.93 11.96
N GLU A 25 4.96 -7.62 12.84
CA GLU A 25 6.43 -7.59 12.82
C GLU A 25 7.00 -8.15 11.51
N GLN A 26 6.45 -9.25 11.02
CA GLN A 26 6.88 -9.83 9.75
C GLN A 26 6.50 -8.94 8.56
N LEU A 27 5.27 -8.41 8.56
CA LEU A 27 4.81 -7.50 7.51
C LEU A 27 5.70 -6.25 7.41
N ILE A 28 6.13 -5.68 8.54
CA ILE A 28 7.03 -4.51 8.55
C ILE A 28 8.41 -4.89 7.99
N ARG A 29 8.93 -6.08 8.34
CA ARG A 29 10.19 -6.57 7.74
C ARG A 29 10.08 -6.71 6.23
N ASP A 30 9.02 -7.32 5.74
CA ASP A 30 8.81 -7.53 4.30
C ASP A 30 8.60 -6.21 3.56
N ILE A 31 7.94 -5.22 4.19
CA ILE A 31 7.83 -3.85 3.63
C ILE A 31 9.21 -3.21 3.46
N ASN A 32 10.10 -3.35 4.45
CA ASN A 32 11.46 -2.82 4.37
C ASN A 32 12.27 -3.53 3.28
N ASP A 33 12.09 -4.84 3.12
CA ASP A 33 12.72 -5.61 2.05
C ASP A 33 12.25 -5.14 0.66
N VAL A 34 10.93 -4.97 0.47
CA VAL A 34 10.37 -4.39 -0.76
C VAL A 34 10.95 -3.00 -1.03
N ALA A 35 10.98 -2.13 -0.01
CA ALA A 35 11.50 -0.78 -0.13
C ALA A 35 13.00 -0.72 -0.42
N SER A 36 13.76 -1.78 -0.12
CA SER A 36 15.18 -1.88 -0.48
C SER A 36 15.39 -2.14 -1.98
N HIS A 37 14.42 -2.78 -2.64
CA HIS A 37 14.46 -3.05 -4.08
C HIS A 37 13.80 -1.91 -4.89
N SER A 38 12.64 -1.44 -4.44
CA SER A 38 11.89 -0.32 -5.01
C SER A 38 11.64 0.73 -3.91
N PRO A 39 12.47 1.78 -3.79
CA PRO A 39 12.35 2.77 -2.73
C PRO A 39 10.99 3.47 -2.70
N PHE A 40 10.55 3.87 -1.50
CA PHE A 40 9.41 4.75 -1.36
C PHE A 40 9.67 6.08 -2.08
N ARG A 41 8.69 6.54 -2.88
CA ARG A 41 8.72 7.88 -3.49
C ARG A 41 7.36 8.57 -3.43
N GLN A 42 7.41 9.89 -3.39
CA GLN A 42 6.22 10.73 -3.53
C GLN A 42 5.91 10.88 -5.02
N MET A 43 4.76 10.36 -5.43
CA MET A 43 4.33 10.40 -6.84
C MET A 43 3.78 11.78 -7.23
N VAL A 44 3.96 12.15 -8.50
CA VAL A 44 3.37 13.37 -9.07
C VAL A 44 2.06 13.01 -9.76
N THR A 45 0.95 13.56 -9.26
CA THR A 45 -0.38 13.37 -9.84
C THR A 45 -0.43 13.84 -11.30
N PRO A 46 -1.40 13.38 -12.11
CA PRO A 46 -1.59 13.89 -13.47
C PRO A 46 -1.74 15.41 -13.55
N GLY A 47 -2.26 16.05 -12.48
CA GLY A 47 -2.36 17.51 -12.35
C GLY A 47 -1.07 18.23 -11.97
N GLY A 48 0.07 17.53 -11.82
CA GLY A 48 1.37 18.11 -11.52
C GLY A 48 1.67 18.32 -10.02
N TYR A 49 0.79 17.92 -9.13
CA TYR A 49 1.01 18.02 -7.68
C TYR A 49 1.70 16.78 -7.14
N THR A 50 2.72 16.98 -6.30
CA THR A 50 3.38 15.89 -5.56
C THR A 50 2.50 15.45 -4.40
N MET A 51 2.25 14.14 -4.31
CA MET A 51 1.51 13.53 -3.20
C MET A 51 2.34 13.60 -1.92
N SER A 52 1.71 13.94 -0.79
CA SER A 52 2.39 13.93 0.51
C SER A 52 2.76 12.51 0.96
N VAL A 53 1.97 11.52 0.56
CA VAL A 53 2.20 10.10 0.85
C VAL A 53 3.26 9.54 -0.10
N ALA A 54 4.24 8.85 0.47
CA ALA A 54 5.21 8.08 -0.31
C ALA A 54 4.67 6.66 -0.56
N MET A 55 4.88 6.14 -1.77
CA MET A 55 4.34 4.85 -2.22
C MET A 55 5.45 4.02 -2.88
N THR A 56 5.31 2.71 -2.80
CA THR A 56 6.10 1.70 -3.54
C THR A 56 5.18 0.50 -3.82
N ASN A 57 5.61 -0.44 -4.65
CA ASN A 57 4.80 -1.59 -5.07
C ASN A 57 5.57 -2.92 -4.92
N CYS A 58 4.82 -4.02 -4.77
CA CYS A 58 5.33 -5.38 -4.88
C CYS A 58 4.31 -6.27 -5.61
N GLY A 59 4.74 -7.41 -6.14
CA GLY A 59 3.93 -8.29 -6.98
C GLY A 59 4.15 -8.04 -8.48
N HIS A 60 3.26 -8.56 -9.33
CA HIS A 60 3.46 -8.53 -10.79
C HIS A 60 3.23 -7.14 -11.42
N LEU A 61 2.42 -6.30 -10.78
CA LEU A 61 2.07 -4.97 -11.27
C LEU A 61 2.08 -3.97 -10.11
N GLY A 62 2.70 -2.82 -10.33
CA GLY A 62 2.65 -1.67 -9.42
C GLY A 62 1.71 -0.59 -9.92
N TRP A 63 0.93 0.01 -9.01
CA TRP A 63 0.17 1.22 -9.31
C TRP A 63 1.11 2.41 -9.39
N THR A 64 0.97 3.25 -10.41
CA THR A 64 1.81 4.43 -10.60
C THR A 64 1.05 5.58 -11.25
N SER A 65 1.51 6.80 -11.00
CA SER A 65 1.04 7.99 -11.69
C SER A 65 1.81 8.22 -12.99
N HIS A 66 1.10 8.63 -14.02
CA HIS A 66 1.64 9.01 -15.31
C HIS A 66 1.02 10.34 -15.75
N ARG A 67 1.66 11.03 -16.70
CA ARG A 67 1.16 12.31 -17.23
C ARG A 67 -0.25 12.21 -17.82
N GLN A 68 -0.66 11.02 -18.24
CA GLN A 68 -1.96 10.75 -18.88
C GLN A 68 -3.02 10.19 -17.92
N GLY A 69 -2.68 9.95 -16.65
CA GLY A 69 -3.57 9.31 -15.69
C GLY A 69 -2.85 8.33 -14.78
N TYR A 70 -3.61 7.44 -14.15
CA TYR A 70 -3.09 6.37 -13.30
C TYR A 70 -3.07 5.05 -14.05
N LEU A 71 -2.06 4.22 -13.83
CA LEU A 71 -1.95 2.92 -14.48
C LEU A 71 -1.26 1.88 -13.61
N TYR A 72 -1.39 0.62 -14.01
CA TYR A 72 -0.63 -0.49 -13.48
C TYR A 72 0.51 -0.85 -14.45
N SER A 73 1.73 -0.96 -13.94
CA SER A 73 2.94 -1.25 -14.73
C SER A 73 3.68 -2.46 -14.15
N PRO A 74 4.23 -3.37 -14.98
CA PRO A 74 5.09 -4.45 -14.51
C PRO A 74 6.49 -3.95 -14.09
N ILE A 75 6.83 -2.71 -14.46
CA ILE A 75 8.07 -2.05 -14.08
C ILE A 75 7.72 -0.93 -13.11
N ASP A 76 8.24 -1.03 -11.89
CA ASP A 76 8.14 0.03 -10.90
C ASP A 76 9.31 1.01 -11.11
N PRO A 77 9.08 2.31 -11.40
CA PRO A 77 10.12 3.25 -11.80
C PRO A 77 11.08 3.76 -10.70
#